data_AF-P41392-F1
#
_entry.id   AF-P41392-F1
#
_cell.length_a   1.000
_cell.length_b   1.000
_cell.length_c   1.000
_cell.angle_alpha   90.00
_cell.angle_beta   90.00
_cell.angle_gamma   90.00
#
_symmetry.space_group_name_H-M   'P 1'
#
loop_
_entity.id
_entity.type
_entity.pdbx_description
1 polymer ?
#
loop_
_entity_poly.entity_id
_entity_poly.type
_entity_poly.pdbx_seq_one_letter_code
_entity_poly.pdbx_strand_id
1 'polypeptide(L)' 'TVKTKDRSLSAQYEHTIVVTDNGCEILTLRKDDTIPAIISHNE' A
#
# COMPACT_ATOMS: atom_id res chain seq x y z
N THR A 1 -10.50 -21.89 -2.13
CA THR A 1 -10.07 -20.95 -1.07
C THR A 1 -8.58 -21.11 -0.86
N VAL A 2 -7.81 -20.01 -0.82
CA VAL A 2 -6.38 -20.05 -0.49
C VAL A 2 -6.23 -20.00 1.03
N LYS A 3 -5.39 -20.86 1.60
CA LYS A 3 -5.13 -20.92 3.04
C LYS A 3 -3.63 -21.00 3.30
N THR A 4 -3.19 -20.43 4.41
CA THR A 4 -1.86 -20.67 4.95
C THR A 4 -1.69 -22.16 5.24
N LYS A 5 -0.46 -22.69 5.05
CA LYS A 5 -0.16 -24.12 5.22
C LYS A 5 -0.43 -24.61 6.65
N ASP A 6 -0.14 -23.76 7.63
CA ASP A 6 -0.33 -23.97 9.06
C ASP A 6 -1.73 -23.60 9.57
N ARG A 7 -2.57 -23.00 8.70
CA ARG A 7 -3.91 -22.49 9.02
C ARG A 7 -3.91 -21.34 10.03
N SER A 8 -2.79 -20.64 10.19
CA SER A 8 -2.73 -19.40 10.97
C SER A 8 -3.55 -18.28 10.33
N LEU A 9 -3.84 -17.23 11.12
CA LEU A 9 -4.58 -16.06 10.65
C LEU A 9 -3.79 -15.31 9.58
N SER A 10 -4.48 -14.86 8.53
CA SER A 10 -3.92 -14.06 7.44
C SER A 10 -4.89 -12.93 7.08
N ALA A 11 -4.34 -11.78 6.70
CA ALA A 11 -5.06 -10.63 6.20
C ALA A 11 -4.28 -10.00 5.03
N GLN A 12 -4.96 -9.21 4.20
CA GLN A 12 -4.39 -8.53 3.03
C GLN A 12 -4.91 -7.08 2.98
N TYR A 13 -4.05 -6.15 2.59
CA TYR A 13 -4.41 -4.81 2.11
C TYR A 13 -3.84 -4.61 0.70
N GLU A 14 -4.41 -3.71 -0.09
CA GLU A 14 -3.99 -3.45 -1.47
C GLU A 14 -4.14 -1.95 -1.81
N HIS A 15 -3.12 -1.40 -2.46
CA HIS A 15 -3.17 -0.10 -3.13
C HIS A 15 -2.50 -0.20 -4.50
N THR A 16 -3.00 0.59 -5.46
CA THR A 16 -2.30 0.82 -6.74
C THR A 16 -1.41 2.05 -6.56
N ILE A 17 -0.14 1.95 -6.93
CA ILE A 17 0.82 3.04 -6.81
C ILE A 17 1.50 3.31 -8.17
N VAL A 18 1.96 4.53 -8.36
CA VAL A 18 2.91 4.90 -9.43
C VAL A 18 4.24 5.31 -8.81
N VAL A 19 5.34 4.85 -9.40
CA VAL A 19 6.70 5.20 -8.97
C VAL A 19 7.02 6.61 -9.48
N THR A 20 7.64 7.43 -8.63
CA THR A 20 8.15 8.76 -8.96
C THR A 20 9.67 8.79 -8.78
N ASP A 21 10.32 9.87 -9.22
CA ASP A 21 11.80 10.01 -9.16
C ASP A 21 12.37 9.87 -7.73
N ASN A 22 11.57 10.16 -6.71
CA ASN A 22 11.98 10.18 -5.31
C ASN A 22 11.01 9.41 -4.38
N GLY A 23 10.20 8.48 -4.91
CA GLY A 23 9.23 7.72 -4.11
C GLY A 23 8.05 7.16 -4.90
N CYS A 24 6.83 7.35 -4.39
CA CYS A 24 5.61 6.91 -5.05
C CYS A 24 4.37 7.75 -4.69
N GLU A 25 3.35 7.69 -5.56
CA GLU A 25 2.00 8.21 -5.31
C GLU A 25 1.00 7.06 -5.20
N ILE A 26 0.11 7.13 -4.19
CA ILE A 26 -0.96 6.17 -3.92
C ILE A 26 -2.22 6.56 -4.69
N LEU A 27 -2.49 5.88 -5.81
CA LEU A 27 -3.60 6.20 -6.72
C LEU A 27 -4.98 5.81 -6.17
N THR A 28 -5.03 4.90 -5.21
CA THR A 28 -6.28 4.42 -4.60
C THR A 28 -6.47 4.89 -3.16
N LEU A 29 -5.80 5.96 -2.75
CA LEU A 29 -5.96 6.55 -1.42
C LEU A 29 -7.37 7.11 -1.24
N ARG A 30 -7.95 6.93 -0.05
CA ARG A 30 -9.25 7.52 0.29
C ARG A 30 -9.10 9.00 0.61
N LYS A 31 -10.18 9.76 0.40
CA LYS A 31 -10.19 11.22 0.64
C LYS A 31 -10.10 11.59 2.11
N ASP A 32 -10.52 10.69 3.00
CA ASP A 32 -10.55 10.84 4.45
C ASP A 32 -9.37 10.14 5.14
N ASP A 33 -8.41 9.63 4.36
CA ASP A 33 -7.21 9.01 4.90
C ASP A 33 -6.28 10.05 5.53
N THR A 34 -5.51 9.64 6.54
CA THR A 34 -4.65 10.56 7.31
C THR A 34 -3.20 10.55 6.84
N ILE A 35 -2.85 9.64 5.93
CA ILE A 35 -1.50 9.56 5.36
C ILE A 35 -1.38 10.42 4.09
N PRO A 36 -0.18 10.91 3.77
CA PRO A 36 0.06 11.60 2.50
C PRO A 36 -0.18 10.69 1.29
N ALA A 37 -0.74 11.25 0.21
CA ALA A 37 -0.86 10.55 -1.07
C ALA A 37 0.49 10.32 -1.76
N ILE A 38 1.47 11.21 -1.51
CA ILE A 38 2.83 11.10 -2.03
C ILE A 38 3.75 10.71 -0.88
N ILE A 39 4.45 9.59 -1.02
CA ILE A 39 5.48 9.13 -0.09
C ILE A 39 6.83 9.33 -0.78
N SER A 40 7.73 10.09 -0.15
CA SER A 40 9.06 10.38 -0.68
C SER A 40 10.15 9.81 0.21
N HIS A 41 11.27 9.39 -0.38
CA HIS A 41 12.51 9.06 0.32
C HIS A 41 13.60 10.07 -0.04
N ASN A 42 14.51 10.31 0.91
CA ASN A 42 15.74 11.03 0.62
C ASN A 42 16.73 10.01 0.06
N GLU A 43 17.29 10.27 -1.12
CA GLU A 43 18.52 9.59 -1.55
C GLU A 43 19.71 9.99 -0.67
#